data_AF-A0AAJ5NG91-F1
#
_entry.id   AF-A0AAJ5NG91-F1
#
_cell.length_a   1.000
_cell.length_b   1.000
_cell.length_c   1.000
_cell.angle_alpha   90.00
_cell.angle_beta   90.00
_cell.angle_gamma   90.00
#
_symmetry.space_group_name_H-M   'P 1'
#
loop_
_entity.id
_entity.type
_entity.pdbx_description
1 polymer ?
#
loop_
_entity_poly.entity_id
_entity_poly.type
_entity_poly.pdbx_seq_one_letter_code
_entity_poly.pdbx_strand_id
1 'polypeptide(L)'
;MSFSCLSYSSEDCAEIDCLAVKKFYHRAGIGSQLLGVLEKSARQKASYLQVKTVAPGHYPTYDRTNAFYQAQSFKKLEIFPELWDKSNPSLIWVKKL
;
A
#
# COMPACT_ATOMS: atom_id res chain seq x y z
N MET A 1 -11.11 0.76 15.14
CA MET A 1 -10.48 1.95 14.55
C MET A 1 -9.64 1.51 13.36
N SER A 2 -9.95 2.03 12.19
CA SER A 2 -9.20 1.88 10.95
C SER A 2 -9.05 3.26 10.32
N PHE A 3 -7.94 3.50 9.63
CA PHE A 3 -7.67 4.77 8.95
C PHE A 3 -7.20 4.47 7.51
N SER A 4 -7.64 5.30 6.58
CA SER A 4 -7.22 5.26 5.18
C SER A 4 -7.10 6.67 4.62
N CYS A 5 -5.98 7.00 3.98
CA CYS A 5 -5.76 8.28 3.29
C CYS A 5 -5.33 8.02 1.84
N LEU A 6 -5.80 8.87 0.92
CA LEU A 6 -5.50 8.81 -0.50
C LEU A 6 -4.99 10.19 -0.95
N SER A 7 -3.82 10.20 -1.58
CA SER A 7 -3.23 11.36 -2.25
C SER A 7 -3.02 11.06 -3.74
N TYR A 8 -2.46 12.02 -4.48
CA TYR A 8 -2.14 11.87 -5.90
C TYR A 8 -0.69 12.28 -6.12
N SER A 9 0.14 11.34 -6.57
CA SER A 9 1.55 11.59 -6.87
C SER A 9 1.74 12.13 -8.29
N SER A 10 0.78 11.87 -9.18
CA SER A 10 0.65 12.48 -10.49
C SER A 10 -0.82 12.46 -10.94
N GLU A 11 -1.10 13.03 -12.11
CA GLU A 11 -2.43 12.94 -12.74
C GLU A 11 -2.85 11.49 -13.02
N ASP A 12 -1.88 10.60 -13.25
CA ASP A 12 -2.13 9.19 -13.59
C ASP A 12 -2.07 8.25 -12.39
N CYS A 13 -1.53 8.67 -11.25
CA CYS A 13 -1.24 7.78 -10.12
C CYS A 13 -1.75 8.33 -8.79
N ALA A 14 -2.71 7.60 -8.19
CA ALA A 14 -3.12 7.81 -6.82
C ALA A 14 -2.18 7.06 -5.86
N GLU A 15 -1.98 7.59 -4.66
CA GLU A 15 -1.14 6.99 -3.62
C GLU A 15 -1.92 6.75 -2.34
N ILE A 16 -1.79 5.55 -1.77
CA ILE A 16 -2.27 5.23 -0.43
C ILE A 16 -1.21 5.68 0.57
N ASP A 17 -1.42 6.80 1.26
CA ASP A 17 -0.46 7.30 2.25
C ASP A 17 -0.47 6.42 3.51
N CYS A 18 -1.65 5.92 3.89
CA CYS A 18 -1.82 5.05 5.04
C CYS A 18 -3.05 4.16 4.86
N LEU A 19 -2.90 2.88 5.18
CA LEU A 19 -4.01 1.94 5.38
C LEU A 19 -3.67 1.09 6.59
N ALA A 20 -4.41 1.27 7.68
CA ALA A 20 -4.16 0.58 8.93
C ALA A 20 -5.44 -0.05 9.50
N VAL A 21 -5.32 -1.32 9.87
CA VAL A 21 -6.34 -2.06 10.63
C VAL A 21 -5.71 -2.48 11.96
N LYS A 22 -6.42 -2.28 13.08
CA LYS A 22 -5.97 -2.77 14.40
C LYS A 22 -5.70 -4.28 14.34
N LYS A 23 -4.59 -4.75 14.94
CA LYS A 23 -4.12 -6.15 14.89
C LYS A 23 -5.20 -7.18 15.23
N PHE A 24 -6.05 -6.89 16.23
CA PHE A 24 -7.15 -7.76 16.64
C PHE A 24 -8.15 -8.07 15.52
N TYR A 25 -8.29 -7.17 14.54
CA TYR A 25 -9.20 -7.32 13.40
C TYR A 25 -8.50 -7.74 12.10
N HIS A 26 -7.24 -8.17 12.18
CA HIS A 26 -6.55 -8.70 10.99
C HIS A 26 -7.21 -10.01 10.53
N ARG A 27 -7.12 -10.29 9.23
CA ARG A 27 -7.67 -11.49 8.56
C ARG A 27 -9.20 -11.61 8.58
N ALA A 28 -9.93 -10.59 9.02
CA ALA A 28 -11.38 -10.48 8.92
C ALA A 28 -11.88 -9.79 7.63
N GLY A 29 -11.06 -9.68 6.59
CA GLY A 29 -11.44 -9.03 5.31
C GLY A 29 -11.48 -7.49 5.31
N ILE A 30 -11.43 -6.84 6.47
CA ILE A 30 -11.53 -5.37 6.61
C ILE A 30 -10.52 -4.61 5.76
N GLY A 31 -9.25 -5.06 5.73
CA GLY A 31 -8.21 -4.40 4.93
C GLY A 31 -8.52 -4.41 3.43
N SER A 32 -9.05 -5.53 2.92
CA SER A 32 -9.46 -5.64 1.51
C SER A 32 -10.70 -4.81 1.22
N GLN A 33 -11.64 -4.70 2.15
CA GLN A 33 -12.81 -3.82 2.01
C GLN A 33 -12.40 -2.34 1.95
N LEU A 34 -11.51 -1.90 2.85
CA LEU A 34 -10.97 -0.54 2.83
C LEU A 34 -10.23 -0.25 1.52
N LEU A 35 -9.39 -1.18 1.08
CA LEU A 35 -8.68 -1.05 -0.20
C LEU A 35 -9.66 -0.94 -1.38
N GLY A 36 -10.73 -1.74 -1.40
CA GLY A 36 -11.76 -1.66 -2.45
C GLY A 36 -12.45 -0.29 -2.52
N VAL A 37 -12.69 0.36 -1.37
CA VAL A 37 -13.20 1.73 -1.33
C VAL A 37 -12.20 2.72 -1.92
N LEU A 38 -10.91 2.59 -1.56
CA LEU A 38 -9.85 3.45 -2.12
C LEU A 38 -9.68 3.25 -3.63
N GLU A 39 -9.68 2.00 -4.11
CA GLU A 39 -9.58 1.69 -5.54
C GLU A 39 -10.76 2.29 -6.32
N LYS A 40 -11.99 2.20 -5.78
CA LYS A 40 -13.17 2.79 -6.41
C LYS A 40 -13.06 4.32 -6.52
N SER A 41 -12.56 4.99 -5.49
CA SER A 41 -12.34 6.43 -5.50
C SER A 41 -11.21 6.83 -6.46
N ALA A 42 -10.10 6.08 -6.47
CA ALA A 42 -8.94 6.37 -7.30
C ALA A 42 -9.25 6.23 -8.80
N ARG A 43 -10.05 5.23 -9.20
CA ARG A 43 -10.48 4.99 -10.59
C ARG A 43 -11.17 6.19 -11.25
N GLN A 44 -11.72 7.11 -10.46
CA GLN A 44 -12.38 8.30 -10.97
C GLN A 44 -11.39 9.36 -11.49
N LYS A 45 -10.11 9.27 -11.11
CA LYS A 45 -9.12 10.31 -11.37
C LYS A 45 -7.76 9.80 -11.86
N ALA A 46 -7.42 8.54 -11.62
CA ALA A 46 -6.10 7.98 -11.90
C ALA A 46 -6.19 6.57 -12.50
N SER A 47 -5.19 6.21 -13.30
CA SER A 47 -5.06 4.90 -13.96
C SER A 47 -4.29 3.88 -13.11
N TYR A 48 -3.51 4.37 -12.14
CA TYR A 48 -2.66 3.57 -11.28
C TYR A 48 -2.88 3.91 -9.81
N LEU A 49 -2.63 2.92 -8.96
CA LEU A 49 -2.60 3.05 -7.51
C LEU A 49 -1.25 2.57 -7.00
N GLN A 50 -0.60 3.37 -6.18
CA GLN A 50 0.65 3.00 -5.54
C GLN A 50 0.55 3.02 -4.01
N VAL A 51 1.44 2.28 -3.37
CA VAL A 51 1.66 2.31 -1.92
C VAL A 51 3.12 2.04 -1.60
N LYS A 52 3.64 2.71 -0.57
CA LYS A 52 5.00 2.54 -0.09
C LYS A 52 5.00 1.72 1.19
N THR A 53 5.94 0.79 1.30
CA THR A 53 6.12 -0.08 2.47
C THR A 53 7.60 -0.32 2.72
N VAL A 54 8.00 -0.76 3.92
CA VAL A 54 9.39 -1.22 4.09
C VAL A 54 9.59 -2.53 3.29
N ALA A 55 10.73 -2.63 2.62
CA ALA A 55 11.09 -3.78 1.80
C ALA A 55 11.09 -5.10 2.62
N PRO A 56 10.77 -6.24 1.99
CA PRO A 56 10.74 -7.54 2.66
C PRO A 56 12.06 -7.89 3.36
N GLY A 57 11.99 -8.65 4.45
CA GLY A 57 13.15 -9.17 5.18
C GLY A 57 13.73 -8.24 6.26
N HIS A 58 13.19 -7.01 6.40
CA HIS A 58 13.65 -6.07 7.42
C HIS A 58 12.85 -6.17 8.72
N TYR A 59 11.53 -6.36 8.62
CA TYR A 59 10.65 -6.44 9.78
C TYR A 59 9.48 -7.42 9.55
N PRO A 60 9.21 -8.36 10.47
CA PRO A 60 8.11 -9.33 10.33
C PRO A 60 6.72 -8.67 10.21
N THR A 61 6.55 -7.46 10.73
CA THR A 61 5.30 -6.70 10.58
C THR A 61 5.10 -6.19 9.16
N TYR A 62 6.16 -5.72 8.51
CA TYR A 62 6.11 -5.24 7.13
C TYR A 62 6.09 -6.39 6.13
N ASP A 63 6.68 -7.55 6.44
CA ASP A 63 6.53 -8.75 5.61
C ASP A 63 5.06 -9.17 5.46
N ARG A 64 4.27 -9.05 6.53
CA ARG A 64 2.81 -9.29 6.47
C ARG A 64 2.09 -8.25 5.63
N THR A 65 2.53 -6.98 5.69
CA THR A 65 1.98 -5.91 4.85
C THR A 65 2.32 -6.14 3.37
N ASN A 66 3.56 -6.54 3.06
CA ASN A 66 4.00 -6.91 1.73
C ASN A 66 3.19 -8.09 1.17
N ALA A 67 2.99 -9.15 1.97
CA ALA A 67 2.15 -10.29 1.59
C ALA A 67 0.69 -9.87 1.34
N PHE A 68 0.17 -8.92 2.11
CA PHE A 68 -1.18 -8.37 1.88
C PHE A 68 -1.27 -7.68 0.51
N TYR A 69 -0.39 -6.74 0.18
CA TYR A 69 -0.45 -6.04 -1.11
C TYR A 69 -0.18 -6.97 -2.30
N GLN A 70 0.73 -7.94 -2.14
CA GLN A 70 0.94 -8.99 -3.14
C GLN A 70 -0.35 -9.80 -3.40
N ALA A 71 -1.08 -10.18 -2.34
CA ALA A 71 -2.36 -10.87 -2.47
C ALA A 71 -3.46 -10.00 -3.10
N GLN A 72 -3.36 -8.67 -3.00
CA GLN A 72 -4.27 -7.72 -3.65
C GLN A 72 -3.86 -7.39 -5.11
N SER A 73 -2.96 -8.20 -5.69
CA SER A 73 -2.46 -8.10 -7.07
C SER A 73 -1.59 -6.87 -7.36
N PHE A 74 -1.07 -6.21 -6.33
CA PHE A 74 -0.01 -5.23 -6.53
C PHE A 74 1.26 -5.92 -7.04
N LYS A 75 2.03 -5.18 -7.83
CA LYS A 75 3.33 -5.57 -8.35
C LYS A 75 4.41 -4.71 -7.73
N LYS A 76 5.58 -5.30 -7.49
CA LYS A 76 6.75 -4.54 -7.04
C LYS A 76 7.18 -3.63 -8.20
N LEU A 77 7.32 -2.35 -7.93
CA LEU A 77 7.82 -1.39 -8.91
C LEU A 77 9.33 -1.22 -8.73
N GLU A 78 9.74 -0.73 -7.56
CA GLU A 78 11.14 -0.40 -7.27
C GLU A 78 11.37 -0.35 -5.76
N ILE A 79 12.60 -0.63 -5.31
CA ILE A 79 13.03 -0.44 -3.93
C ILE A 79 14.01 0.73 -3.89
N PHE A 80 13.71 1.74 -3.09
CA PHE A 80 14.58 2.88 -2.82
C PHE A 80 15.26 2.71 -1.46
N PRO A 81 16.57 2.43 -1.41
CA PRO A 81 17.26 2.15 -0.16
C PRO A 81 17.34 3.34 0.80
N GLU A 82 17.25 4.56 0.29
CA GLU A 82 17.50 5.79 1.06
C GLU A 82 16.33 6.79 1.03
N LEU A 83 15.16 6.41 0.49
CA LEU A 83 14.02 7.34 0.37
C LEU A 83 13.47 7.80 1.73
N TRP A 84 13.42 6.89 2.71
CA TRP A 84 13.05 7.22 4.09
C TRP A 84 14.30 7.33 4.95
N ASP A 85 15.03 6.23 5.09
CA ASP A 85 16.36 6.14 5.68
C ASP A 85 16.96 4.76 5.39
N LYS A 86 18.26 4.57 5.66
CA LYS A 86 19.00 3.32 5.38
C LYS A 86 18.47 2.08 6.11
N SER A 87 17.77 2.26 7.23
CA SER A 87 17.18 1.14 8.01
C SER A 87 15.79 0.76 7.51
N ASN A 88 15.18 1.61 6.67
CA ASN A 88 13.82 1.46 6.16
C ASN A 88 13.81 1.61 4.63
N PRO A 89 14.45 0.69 3.88
CA PRO A 89 14.40 0.72 2.43
C PRO A 89 12.94 0.65 1.95
N SER A 90 12.53 1.61 1.13
CA SER A 90 11.14 1.79 0.74
C SER A 90 10.84 1.03 -0.53
N LEU A 91 9.97 0.02 -0.46
CA LEU A 91 9.41 -0.68 -1.60
C LEU A 91 8.14 0.03 -2.06
N ILE A 92 8.13 0.44 -3.33
CA ILE A 92 6.93 0.90 -4.02
C ILE A 92 6.20 -0.30 -4.64
N TRP A 93 4.94 -0.44 -4.29
CA TRP A 93 4.00 -1.33 -4.93
C TRP A 93 3.10 -0.52 -5.86
N VAL A 94 2.83 -1.05 -7.06
CA VAL A 94 1.90 -0.45 -8.02
C VAL A 94 0.85 -1.46 -8.46
N LYS A 95 -0.36 -0.97 -8.67
CA LYS A 95 -1.48 -1.72 -9.24
C LYS A 95 -2.13 -0.87 -10.32
N LYS A 96 -2.36 -1.46 -11.50
CA LYS A 96 -3.23 -0.86 -12.49
C LYS A 96 -4.66 -0.92 -11.96
N LEU A 97 -5.35 0.22 -11.95
CA LEU A 97 -6.74 0.31 -11.57
C LEU A 97 -7.59 -0.20 -12.73
#